data_AF-X1LD46-F1
#
_entry.id   AF-X1LD46-F1
#
_cell.length_a   1.000
_cell.length_b   1.000
_cell.length_c   1.000
_cell.angle_alpha   90.00
_cell.angle_beta   90.00
_cell.angle_gamma   90.00
#
_symmetry.space_group_name_H-M   'P 1'
#
loop_
_entity.id
_entity.type
_entity.pdbx_description
1 polymer ?
#
loop_
_entity_poly.entity_id
_entity_poly.type
_entity_poly.pdbx_seq_one_letter_code
_entity_poly.pdbx_strand_id
1 'polypeptide(L)'
;IGSLERSFSDDPVKVYEHAGYFINVMHKYNIITAIKHFPGHGSSTEDSHLGLVDITDTYNEEVELSPYRKLIEDGKTDIIMTAHVMNTNIDPDNPATLSSIFLKDILRGRLNYEGVIVSDDMQMGAIATYFGFEEAIIKAINAGCDILIFSNN
;
A
#
# COMPACT_ATOMS: atom_id res chain seq x y z
N ILE A 1 4.44 4.87 -10.89
CA ILE A 1 5.17 5.70 -9.88
C ILE A 1 6.59 6.10 -10.30
N GLY A 2 7.33 5.27 -11.05
CA GLY A 2 8.72 5.55 -11.43
C GLY A 2 8.87 6.74 -12.38
N SER A 3 7.98 6.88 -13.35
CA SER A 3 7.95 8.03 -14.28
C SER A 3 7.73 9.38 -13.61
N LEU A 4 7.18 9.38 -12.38
CA LEU A 4 6.95 10.58 -11.57
C LEU A 4 8.07 10.81 -10.54
N GLU A 5 9.15 10.01 -10.58
CA GLU A 5 10.29 10.11 -9.66
C GLU A 5 9.88 10.00 -8.17
N ARG A 6 8.80 9.24 -7.91
CA ARG A 6 8.26 9.02 -6.55
C ARG A 6 8.79 7.75 -5.88
N SER A 7 9.55 6.93 -6.59
CA SER A 7 10.29 5.80 -6.01
C SER A 7 11.74 6.21 -5.77
N PHE A 8 12.34 5.75 -4.68
CA PHE A 8 13.77 5.99 -4.41
C PHE A 8 14.69 5.30 -5.41
N SER A 9 14.29 4.13 -5.94
CA SER A 9 15.02 3.38 -6.96
C SER A 9 14.10 2.33 -7.60
N ASP A 10 14.57 1.73 -8.69
CA ASP A 10 14.15 0.44 -9.24
C ASP A 10 14.76 -0.78 -8.50
N ASP A 11 15.80 -0.58 -7.68
CA ASP A 11 16.43 -1.61 -6.86
C ASP A 11 15.77 -1.66 -5.46
N PRO A 12 15.12 -2.77 -5.07
CA PRO A 12 14.45 -2.88 -3.77
C PRO A 12 15.40 -2.74 -2.58
N VAL A 13 16.69 -3.06 -2.73
CA VAL A 13 17.69 -2.86 -1.67
C VAL A 13 17.89 -1.37 -1.42
N LYS A 14 18.05 -0.58 -2.49
CA LYS A 14 18.18 0.88 -2.39
C LYS A 14 16.91 1.54 -1.88
N VAL A 15 15.73 1.02 -2.26
CA VAL A 15 14.45 1.50 -1.72
C VAL A 15 14.41 1.34 -0.20
N TYR A 16 14.75 0.15 0.32
CA TYR A 16 14.85 -0.08 1.76
C TYR A 16 15.86 0.85 2.45
N GLU A 17 17.07 0.98 1.89
CA GLU A 17 18.12 1.82 2.49
C GLU A 17 17.67 3.28 2.58
N HIS A 18 17.24 3.87 1.46
CA HIS A 18 16.83 5.27 1.40
C HIS A 18 15.56 5.55 2.21
N ALA A 19 14.57 4.66 2.17
CA ALA A 19 13.37 4.78 3.01
C ALA A 19 13.75 4.71 4.50
N GLY A 20 14.60 3.77 4.89
CA GLY A 20 15.09 3.65 6.27
C GLY A 20 15.83 4.89 6.76
N TYR A 21 16.67 5.50 5.92
CA TYR A 21 17.31 6.78 6.23
C TYR A 21 16.29 7.92 6.40
N PHE A 22 15.33 8.02 5.49
CA PHE A 22 14.27 9.03 5.56
C PHE A 22 13.48 8.90 6.87
N ILE A 23 13.03 7.67 7.21
CA ILE A 23 12.28 7.38 8.42
C ILE A 23 13.08 7.77 9.67
N ASN A 24 14.35 7.35 9.75
CA ASN A 24 15.22 7.71 10.87
C ASN A 24 15.37 9.22 11.05
N VAL A 25 15.43 10.00 9.96
CA VAL A 25 15.50 11.46 10.03
C VAL A 25 14.18 12.04 10.52
N MET A 26 13.04 11.58 10.01
CA MET A 26 11.72 12.03 10.45
C MET A 26 11.48 11.77 11.95
N HIS A 27 11.88 10.59 12.43
CA HIS A 27 11.81 10.23 13.84
C HIS A 27 12.65 11.13 14.75
N LYS A 28 13.80 11.63 14.29
CA LYS A 28 14.60 12.61 15.07
C LYS A 28 13.85 13.92 15.35
N TYR A 29 12.83 14.22 14.55
CA TYR A 29 11.96 15.39 14.74
C TYR A 29 10.60 15.02 15.33
N ASN A 30 10.43 13.80 15.85
CA ASN A 30 9.17 13.27 16.38
C ASN A 30 8.02 13.27 15.34
N ILE A 31 8.35 13.08 14.06
CA ILE A 31 7.36 12.99 12.99
C ILE A 31 7.19 11.53 12.60
N ILE A 32 5.97 11.03 12.70
CA ILE A 32 5.60 9.68 12.23
C ILE A 32 5.61 9.61 10.70
N THR A 33 5.84 8.42 10.17
CA THR A 33 5.93 8.15 8.74
C THR A 33 4.87 7.16 8.28
N ALA A 34 4.43 7.30 7.02
CA ALA A 34 3.58 6.33 6.36
C ALA A 34 4.34 5.76 5.15
N ILE A 35 4.72 4.49 5.22
CA ILE A 35 5.31 3.81 4.06
C ILE A 35 4.20 3.41 3.09
N LYS A 36 4.44 3.62 1.79
CA LYS A 36 3.38 3.50 0.80
C LYS A 36 3.88 3.20 -0.62
N HIS A 37 3.06 2.57 -1.47
CA HIS A 37 1.70 2.09 -1.21
C HIS A 37 1.72 0.56 -1.25
N PHE A 38 1.30 -0.09 -0.17
CA PHE A 38 1.27 -1.54 -0.04
C PHE A 38 0.21 -2.12 -1.01
N PRO A 39 0.45 -3.25 -1.70
CA PRO A 39 1.57 -4.20 -1.56
C PRO A 39 2.79 -3.87 -2.43
N GLY A 40 2.83 -2.70 -3.06
CA GLY A 40 3.79 -2.35 -4.08
C GLY A 40 3.09 -1.79 -5.30
N HIS A 41 3.36 -0.52 -5.60
CA HIS A 41 2.80 0.20 -6.76
C HIS A 41 3.87 0.41 -7.84
N GLY A 42 5.07 -0.15 -7.66
CA GLY A 42 6.22 -0.04 -8.56
C GLY A 42 5.96 -0.66 -9.92
N SER A 43 5.34 -1.84 -9.90
CA SER A 43 4.96 -2.65 -11.07
C SER A 43 3.78 -2.09 -11.87
N SER A 44 3.19 -0.98 -11.44
CA SER A 44 2.09 -0.33 -12.15
C SER A 44 2.59 0.39 -13.40
N THR A 45 2.00 0.06 -14.54
CA THR A 45 2.21 0.72 -15.83
C THR A 45 1.22 1.86 -16.10
N GLU A 46 0.20 2.01 -15.25
CA GLU A 46 -0.91 2.97 -15.40
C GLU A 46 -0.97 3.95 -14.23
N ASP A 47 -1.71 5.05 -14.38
CA ASP A 47 -1.91 6.03 -13.31
C ASP A 47 -3.14 5.66 -12.46
N SER A 48 -2.94 5.41 -11.17
CA SER A 48 -4.03 5.10 -10.22
C SER A 48 -4.98 6.24 -9.94
N HIS A 49 -4.63 7.47 -10.31
CA HIS A 49 -5.58 8.59 -10.25
C HIS A 49 -6.67 8.48 -11.33
N LEU A 50 -6.46 7.65 -12.36
CA LEU A 50 -7.38 7.48 -13.49
C LEU A 50 -8.24 6.21 -13.39
N GLY A 51 -7.92 5.26 -12.50
CA GLY A 51 -8.60 3.97 -12.44
C GLY A 51 -8.03 2.99 -11.40
N LEU A 52 -8.69 1.84 -11.24
CA LEU A 52 -8.10 0.68 -10.57
C LEU A 52 -6.91 0.24 -11.43
N VAL A 53 -5.71 0.25 -10.86
CA VAL A 53 -4.52 -0.21 -11.58
C VAL A 53 -4.46 -1.73 -11.46
N ASP A 54 -4.44 -2.40 -12.60
CA ASP A 54 -4.16 -3.83 -12.64
C ASP A 54 -2.64 -4.08 -12.66
N ILE A 55 -2.15 -4.85 -11.69
CA ILE A 55 -0.76 -5.30 -11.57
C ILE A 55 -0.62 -6.82 -11.71
N THR A 56 -1.67 -7.53 -12.16
CA THR A 56 -1.73 -9.00 -12.20
C THR A 56 -0.52 -9.63 -12.90
N ASP A 57 -0.14 -9.10 -14.07
CA ASP A 57 0.93 -9.64 -14.90
C ASP A 57 2.32 -9.07 -14.59
N THR A 58 2.39 -7.97 -13.81
CA THR A 58 3.64 -7.26 -13.54
C THR A 58 4.12 -7.43 -12.10
N TYR A 59 3.22 -7.78 -11.17
CA TYR A 59 3.53 -7.88 -9.75
C TYR A 59 4.46 -9.04 -9.45
N ASN A 60 5.65 -8.72 -8.98
CA ASN A 60 6.57 -9.67 -8.39
C ASN A 60 6.56 -9.50 -6.87
N GLU A 61 5.87 -10.40 -6.17
CA GLU A 61 5.69 -10.34 -4.72
C GLU A 61 7.01 -10.26 -3.95
N GLU A 62 8.03 -11.04 -4.33
CA GLU A 62 9.30 -11.03 -3.60
C GLU A 62 10.07 -9.72 -3.75
N VAL A 63 9.95 -9.06 -4.90
CA VAL A 63 10.58 -7.76 -5.14
C VAL A 63 9.81 -6.65 -4.43
N GLU A 64 8.49 -6.63 -4.61
CA GLU A 64 7.62 -5.56 -4.10
C GLU A 64 7.48 -5.59 -2.58
N LEU A 65 7.41 -6.79 -1.96
CA LEU A 65 7.29 -6.93 -0.51
C LEU A 65 8.63 -6.85 0.24
N SER A 66 9.76 -7.03 -0.44
CA SER A 66 11.09 -7.05 0.21
C SER A 66 11.39 -5.78 1.02
N PRO A 67 11.14 -4.55 0.53
CA PRO A 67 11.33 -3.34 1.33
C PRO A 67 10.42 -3.29 2.55
N TYR A 68 9.14 -3.66 2.43
CA TYR A 68 8.19 -3.69 3.56
C TYR A 68 8.66 -4.68 4.63
N ARG A 69 8.99 -5.91 4.22
CA ARG A 69 9.47 -6.97 5.11
C ARG A 69 10.65 -6.50 5.95
N LYS A 70 11.69 -5.94 5.30
CA LYS A 70 12.89 -5.45 6.00
C LYS A 70 12.61 -4.26 6.91
N LEU A 71 11.77 -3.31 6.49
CA LEU A 71 11.42 -2.17 7.33
C LEU A 71 10.63 -2.60 8.58
N ILE A 72 9.72 -3.58 8.44
CA ILE A 72 8.97 -4.15 9.56
C ILE A 72 9.90 -4.90 10.51
N GLU A 73 10.77 -5.77 10.00
CA GLU A 73 11.77 -6.53 10.78
C GLU A 73 12.72 -5.61 11.57
N ASP A 74 13.09 -4.47 10.99
CA ASP A 74 13.93 -3.44 11.62
C ASP A 74 13.17 -2.54 12.62
N GLY A 75 11.85 -2.70 12.75
CA GLY A 75 11.01 -1.83 13.58
C GLY A 75 10.89 -0.40 13.06
N LYS A 76 11.06 -0.19 11.74
CA LYS A 76 11.03 1.12 11.07
C LYS A 76 9.72 1.37 10.35
N THR A 77 8.59 1.08 10.99
CA THR A 77 7.26 1.27 10.41
C THR A 77 6.27 1.80 11.43
N ASP A 78 5.84 3.06 11.30
CA ASP A 78 4.78 3.61 12.14
C ASP A 78 3.39 3.25 11.57
N ILE A 79 3.17 3.56 10.29
CA ILE A 79 1.91 3.35 9.57
C ILE A 79 2.21 2.80 8.16
N ILE A 80 1.35 1.92 7.65
CA ILE A 80 1.38 1.44 6.27
C ILE A 80 0.13 1.89 5.53
N MET A 81 0.33 2.58 4.40
CA MET A 81 -0.76 2.96 3.50
C MET A 81 -0.93 1.92 2.39
N THR A 82 -2.15 1.43 2.20
CA THR A 82 -2.50 0.49 1.12
C THR A 82 -2.83 1.23 -0.18
N ALA A 83 -2.81 0.52 -1.31
CA ALA A 83 -3.06 1.03 -2.65
C ALA A 83 -4.38 0.50 -3.23
N HIS A 84 -4.95 1.23 -4.18
CA HIS A 84 -6.11 0.78 -4.98
C HIS A 84 -5.67 -0.01 -6.22
N VAL A 85 -4.87 -1.06 -6.01
CA VAL A 85 -4.37 -1.93 -7.10
C VAL A 85 -5.08 -3.29 -7.09
N MET A 86 -5.38 -3.80 -8.27
CA MET A 86 -5.92 -5.14 -8.51
C MET A 86 -4.81 -6.13 -8.82
N ASN A 87 -4.90 -7.33 -8.26
CA ASN A 87 -4.12 -8.47 -8.71
C ASN A 87 -5.01 -9.71 -8.68
N THR A 88 -5.53 -10.10 -9.85
CA THR A 88 -6.52 -11.18 -9.93
C THR A 88 -5.94 -12.56 -9.68
N ASN A 89 -4.61 -12.70 -9.66
CA ASN A 89 -3.94 -13.93 -9.24
C ASN A 89 -3.93 -14.09 -7.70
N ILE A 90 -4.16 -13.00 -6.95
CA ILE A 90 -4.18 -13.00 -5.48
C ILE A 90 -5.61 -12.81 -4.96
N ASP A 91 -6.31 -11.76 -5.41
CA ASP A 91 -7.72 -11.50 -5.10
C ASP A 91 -8.42 -11.05 -6.39
N PRO A 92 -9.27 -11.91 -6.99
CA PRO A 92 -9.94 -11.60 -8.25
C PRO A 92 -11.04 -10.53 -8.10
N ASP A 93 -11.53 -10.30 -6.87
CA ASP A 93 -12.74 -9.52 -6.65
C ASP A 93 -12.45 -8.15 -6.02
N ASN A 94 -11.33 -8.00 -5.31
CA ASN A 94 -11.06 -6.80 -4.52
C ASN A 94 -9.65 -6.24 -4.74
N PRO A 95 -9.50 -4.91 -4.82
CA PRO A 95 -8.18 -4.29 -4.78
C PRO A 95 -7.55 -4.46 -3.40
N ALA A 96 -6.24 -4.26 -3.31
CA ALA A 96 -5.49 -4.46 -2.07
C ALA A 96 -6.05 -3.70 -0.85
N THR A 97 -6.62 -2.51 -1.05
CA THR A 97 -7.29 -1.75 0.03
C THR A 97 -8.55 -2.41 0.57
N LEU A 98 -9.24 -3.20 -0.24
CA LEU A 98 -10.51 -3.86 0.10
C LEU A 98 -10.34 -5.38 0.33
N SER A 99 -9.11 -5.89 0.26
CA SER A 99 -8.81 -7.32 0.28
C SER A 99 -8.30 -7.78 1.64
N SER A 100 -9.01 -8.70 2.29
CA SER A 100 -8.52 -9.38 3.50
C SER A 100 -7.30 -10.26 3.21
N ILE A 101 -7.14 -10.76 1.97
CA ILE A 101 -5.97 -11.55 1.58
C ILE A 101 -4.74 -10.66 1.69
N PHE A 102 -4.75 -9.48 1.06
CA PHE A 102 -3.64 -8.53 1.16
C PHE A 102 -3.40 -8.02 2.58
N LEU A 103 -4.45 -7.58 3.28
CA LEU A 103 -4.26 -6.90 4.57
C LEU A 103 -4.09 -7.87 5.74
N LYS A 104 -4.87 -8.95 5.83
CA LYS A 104 -4.80 -9.90 6.96
C LYS A 104 -3.83 -11.03 6.67
N ASP A 105 -3.97 -11.72 5.54
CA ASP A 105 -3.17 -12.93 5.31
C ASP A 105 -1.72 -12.57 4.97
N ILE A 106 -1.51 -11.55 4.12
CA ILE A 106 -0.18 -11.14 3.68
C ILE A 106 0.44 -10.16 4.68
N LEU A 107 -0.17 -9.01 4.93
CA LEU A 107 0.46 -7.96 5.73
C LEU A 107 0.51 -8.30 7.23
N ARG A 108 -0.64 -8.64 7.85
CA ARG A 108 -0.64 -9.09 9.25
C ARG A 108 -0.01 -10.48 9.39
N GLY A 109 -0.38 -11.43 8.55
CA GLY A 109 0.03 -12.84 8.68
C GLY A 109 1.48 -13.08 8.29
N ARG A 110 1.81 -12.93 7.00
CA ARG A 110 3.15 -13.29 6.48
C ARG A 110 4.23 -12.26 6.83
N LEU A 111 3.90 -10.97 6.83
CA LEU A 111 4.86 -9.91 7.17
C LEU A 111 4.83 -9.53 8.65
N ASN A 112 3.91 -10.09 9.45
CA ASN A 112 3.81 -9.87 10.89
C ASN A 112 3.76 -8.38 11.27
N TYR A 113 3.08 -7.56 10.45
CA TYR A 113 2.89 -6.14 10.74
C TYR A 113 1.77 -5.96 11.75
N GLU A 114 2.05 -5.37 12.91
CA GLU A 114 1.07 -5.15 13.98
C GLU A 114 0.69 -3.65 14.17
N GLY A 115 1.19 -2.77 13.30
CA GLY A 115 0.94 -1.32 13.38
C GLY A 115 -0.39 -0.87 12.75
N VAL A 116 -0.50 0.41 12.39
CA VAL A 116 -1.72 1.00 11.82
C VAL A 116 -1.74 0.85 10.29
N ILE A 117 -2.83 0.32 9.74
CA ILE A 117 -3.09 0.28 8.31
C ILE A 117 -4.02 1.45 7.94
N VAL A 118 -3.57 2.29 7.00
CA VAL A 118 -4.36 3.41 6.47
C VAL A 118 -4.73 3.18 5.01
N SER A 119 -5.97 3.47 4.63
CA SER A 119 -6.36 3.44 3.21
C SER A 119 -5.65 4.55 2.41
N ASP A 120 -5.49 4.37 1.10
CA ASP A 120 -5.39 5.54 0.22
C ASP A 120 -6.76 6.27 0.18
N ASP A 121 -6.85 7.40 -0.50
CA ASP A 121 -8.10 8.18 -0.53
C ASP A 121 -9.28 7.35 -1.09
N MET A 122 -10.28 7.14 -0.25
CA MET A 122 -11.47 6.34 -0.56
C MET A 122 -12.40 7.03 -1.57
N GLN A 123 -12.19 8.32 -1.84
CA GLN A 123 -12.91 9.07 -2.88
C GLN A 123 -12.19 9.02 -4.23
N MET A 124 -10.99 8.43 -4.33
CA MET A 124 -10.28 8.35 -5.61
C MET A 124 -11.03 7.46 -6.61
N GLY A 125 -11.39 8.11 -7.72
CA GLY A 125 -11.82 7.57 -9.02
C GLY A 125 -12.57 6.24 -8.97
N ALA A 126 -11.82 5.16 -8.88
CA ALA A 126 -12.29 3.82 -9.16
C ALA A 126 -12.96 3.14 -7.96
N ILE A 127 -12.48 3.31 -6.73
CA ILE A 127 -13.05 2.61 -5.57
C ILE A 127 -14.54 2.97 -5.40
N ALA A 128 -14.84 4.27 -5.32
CA ALA A 128 -16.21 4.74 -5.15
C ALA A 128 -17.09 4.42 -6.36
N THR A 129 -16.54 4.42 -7.59
CA THR A 129 -17.29 4.14 -8.81
C THR A 129 -17.62 2.65 -8.98
N TYR A 130 -16.68 1.75 -8.69
CA TYR A 130 -16.86 0.30 -8.88
C TYR A 130 -17.62 -0.36 -7.73
N PHE A 131 -17.37 0.05 -6.49
CA PHE A 131 -17.96 -0.60 -5.31
C PHE A 131 -19.10 0.21 -4.69
N GLY A 132 -19.17 1.52 -4.95
CA GLY A 132 -20.03 2.42 -4.20
C GLY A 132 -19.36 2.86 -2.89
N PHE A 133 -19.62 4.10 -2.48
CA PHE A 133 -18.95 4.72 -1.33
C PHE A 133 -19.16 3.97 0.00
N GLU A 134 -20.41 3.62 0.32
CA GLU A 134 -20.76 2.93 1.56
C GLU A 134 -20.15 1.52 1.62
N GLU A 135 -20.29 0.75 0.54
CA GLU A 135 -19.75 -0.61 0.45
C GLU A 135 -18.22 -0.62 0.47
N ALA A 136 -17.57 0.35 -0.18
CA ALA A 136 -16.11 0.50 -0.14
C ALA A 136 -15.61 0.73 1.30
N ILE A 137 -16.31 1.55 2.10
CA ILE A 137 -15.97 1.77 3.51
C ILE A 137 -16.11 0.48 4.31
N ILE A 138 -17.24 -0.23 4.16
CA ILE A 138 -17.49 -1.49 4.86
C ILE A 138 -16.42 -2.52 4.50
N LYS A 139 -16.10 -2.66 3.21
CA LYS A 139 -15.05 -3.56 2.72
C LYS A 139 -13.67 -3.21 3.26
N ALA A 140 -13.27 -1.93 3.26
CA ALA A 140 -11.96 -1.51 3.77
C ALA A 140 -11.79 -1.84 5.26
N ILE A 141 -12.82 -1.57 6.07
CA ILE A 141 -12.83 -1.92 7.50
C ILE A 141 -12.74 -3.44 7.67
N ASN A 142 -13.57 -4.20 6.95
CA ASN A 142 -13.58 -5.67 7.03
C ASN A 142 -12.29 -6.30 6.51
N ALA A 143 -11.61 -5.66 5.55
CA ALA A 143 -10.32 -6.08 5.03
C ALA A 143 -9.22 -5.88 6.08
N GLY A 144 -9.30 -4.83 6.90
CA GLY A 144 -8.39 -4.59 8.02
C GLY A 144 -7.76 -3.19 8.07
N CYS A 145 -8.33 -2.20 7.37
CA CYS A 145 -7.92 -0.81 7.54
C CYS A 145 -8.35 -0.27 8.91
N ASP A 146 -7.43 0.45 9.56
CA ASP A 146 -7.66 1.11 10.85
C ASP A 146 -8.04 2.59 10.67
N ILE A 147 -7.50 3.24 9.64
CA ILE A 147 -7.79 4.63 9.28
C ILE A 147 -8.24 4.69 7.82
N LEU A 148 -9.33 5.43 7.55
CA LEU A 148 -9.81 5.71 6.20
C LEU A 148 -9.53 7.17 5.83
N ILE A 149 -8.96 7.41 4.65
CA ILE A 149 -8.66 8.75 4.14
C ILE A 149 -9.78 9.21 3.19
N PHE A 150 -10.19 10.46 3.36
CA PHE A 150 -11.10 11.19 2.47
C PHE A 150 -10.50 12.58 2.22
N SER A 151 -9.98 12.83 1.02
CA SER A 151 -9.22 14.07 0.72
C SER A 151 -9.77 14.92 -0.42
N ASN A 152 -10.82 14.48 -1.10
CA ASN A 152 -11.37 15.11 -2.31
C ASN A 152 -12.83 15.59 -2.11
N ASN A 153 -13.15 16.14 -0.94
CA ASN A 153 -14.48 16.67 -0.61
C ASN A 153 -14.65 18.13 -1.04
#